data_AF-A0A5P9GMT5-F1
#
_entry.id   AF-A0A5P9GMT5-F1
#
_cell.length_a   1.000
_cell.length_b   1.000
_cell.length_c   1.000
_cell.angle_alpha   90.00
_cell.angle_beta   90.00
_cell.angle_gamma   90.00
#
_symmetry.space_group_name_H-M   'P 1'
#
loop_
_entity.id
_entity.type
_entity.pdbx_description
1 polymer ?
#
loop_
_entity_poly.entity_id
_entity_poly.type
_entity_poly.pdbx_seq_one_letter_code
_entity_poly.pdbx_strand_id
1 'polypeptide(L)' 'MGGIGIWQILIVAVVVLILFGRGRISEMMGDFGKGISSFKKGMSEEEAEKPASKAQIEAPAKDPSATESKTSETSDSSS' A
#
# COMPACT_ATOMS: atom_id res chain seq x y z
N MET A 1 0.16 -25.11 30.64
CA MET A 1 0.95 -23.87 30.60
C MET A 1 0.53 -23.09 29.37
N GLY A 2 -0.40 -22.14 29.53
CA GLY A 2 -1.06 -21.44 28.42
C GLY A 2 -0.06 -20.62 27.61
N GLY A 3 0.11 -20.98 26.34
CA GLY A 3 0.97 -20.24 25.41
C GLY A 3 0.45 -18.83 25.16
N ILE A 4 1.34 -17.96 24.68
CA ILE A 4 0.99 -16.65 24.15
C ILE A 4 0.11 -16.90 22.93
N GLY A 5 -1.20 -16.86 23.14
CA GLY A 5 -2.17 -16.98 22.08
C GLY A 5 -2.19 -15.73 21.23
N ILE A 6 -2.72 -15.88 20.02
CA ILE A 6 -2.96 -14.76 19.11
C ILE A 6 -3.69 -13.66 19.88
N TRP A 7 -4.79 -13.97 20.59
CA TRP A 7 -5.57 -13.03 21.42
C TRP A 7 -4.77 -12.07 22.30
N GLN A 8 -3.71 -12.54 22.96
CA GLN A 8 -2.84 -11.71 23.80
C GLN A 8 -2.03 -10.71 22.98
N ILE A 9 -1.54 -11.12 21.81
CA ILE A 9 -0.76 -10.25 20.91
C ILE A 9 -1.62 -9.10 20.40
N LEU A 10 -2.90 -9.32 20.07
CA LEU A 10 -3.81 -8.24 19.64
C LEU A 10 -3.96 -7.18 20.75
N ILE A 11 -4.18 -7.65 21.98
CA ILE A 11 -4.37 -6.77 23.15
C ILE A 11 -3.12 -5.91 23.36
N VAL A 12 -1.94 -6.53 23.33
CA VAL A 12 -0.66 -5.82 23.44
C VAL A 12 -0.48 -4.82 22.28
N ALA A 13 -0.80 -5.22 21.05
CA ALA A 13 -0.71 -4.35 19.88
C ALA A 13 -1.60 -3.10 20.02
N VAL A 14 -2.82 -3.23 20.56
CA VAL A 14 -3.71 -2.10 20.83
C VAL A 14 -3.11 -1.16 21.87
N VAL A 15 -2.56 -1.70 22.96
CA VAL A 15 -1.91 -0.89 24.01
C VAL A 15 -0.71 -0.12 23.44
N VAL A 16 0.15 -0.78 22.67
CA VAL A 16 1.30 -0.15 22.00
C VAL A 16 0.83 0.94 21.02
N LEU A 17 -0.23 0.69 20.24
CA LEU A 17 -0.78 1.67 19.31
C LEU A 17 -1.31 2.93 20.02
N ILE A 18 -1.89 2.78 21.22
CA ILE A 18 -2.37 3.92 22.02
C ILE A 18 -1.19 4.70 22.62
N LEU A 19 -0.17 4.02 23.14
CA LEU A 19 0.98 4.67 23.78
C LEU A 19 1.85 5.44 22.79
N PHE A 20 2.12 4.83 21.63
CA PHE A 20 3.00 5.40 20.63
C PHE A 20 2.23 6.19 19.56
N GLY A 21 0.92 5.96 19.43
CA GLY A 21 0.07 6.60 18.43
C GLY A 21 0.28 6.05 17.01
N ARG A 22 -0.77 6.11 16.18
CA ARG A 22 -0.72 5.62 14.79
C ARG A 22 0.35 6.28 13.92
N GLY A 23 0.65 7.57 14.15
CA GLY A 23 1.60 8.34 13.33
C GLY A 23 3.03 7.81 13.44
N ARG A 24 3.51 7.58 14.67
CA ARG A 24 4.89 7.10 14.91
C ARG A 24 5.10 5.67 14.42
N ILE A 25 4.14 4.77 14.67
CA ILE A 25 4.23 3.40 14.14
C ILE A 25 4.22 3.39 12.60
N SER A 26 3.37 4.19 11.95
CA SER A 26 3.31 4.22 10.48
C SER A 26 4.58 4.77 9.83
N GLU A 27 5.18 5.83 10.40
CA GLU A 27 6.47 6.36 9.93
C GLU A 27 7.58 5.29 10.06
N MET A 28 7.73 4.69 11.24
CA MET A 28 8.76 3.68 11.50
C MET A 28 8.56 2.40 10.66
N MET A 29 7.31 1.94 10.54
CA MET A 29 6.98 0.74 9.74
C MET A 29 7.17 0.99 8.25
N GLY A 30 6.97 2.22 7.77
CA GLY A 30 7.25 2.61 6.39
C GLY A 30 8.73 2.47 6.03
N ASP A 31 9.63 2.95 6.89
CA ASP A 31 11.08 2.84 6.68
C ASP A 31 11.57 1.40 6.85
N PHE A 32 11.07 0.68 7.85
CA PHE A 32 11.33 -0.76 8.00
C PHE A 32 10.84 -1.58 6.81
N GLY A 33 9.66 -1.28 6.30
CA GLY A 33 9.05 -1.97 5.16
C GLY A 33 9.86 -1.78 3.87
N LYS A 34 10.39 -0.57 3.64
CA LYS A 34 11.32 -0.29 2.52
C LYS A 34 12.61 -1.09 2.66
N GLY A 35 13.20 -1.15 3.85
CA GLY A 35 14.42 -1.94 4.12
C GLY A 35 14.22 -3.44 3.87
N ILE A 36 13.14 -4.02 4.43
CA ILE A 36 12.77 -5.43 4.21
C ILE A 36 12.46 -5.70 2.73
N SER A 37 11.79 -4.78 2.03
CA SER A 37 11.42 -4.94 0.62
C SER A 37 12.67 -4.96 -0.28
N SER A 38 13.62 -4.05 -0.05
CA SER A 38 14.91 -4.05 -0.76
C SER A 38 15.74 -5.30 -0.46
N PHE A 39 15.75 -5.75 0.81
CA PHE A 39 16.43 -6.98 1.19
C PHE A 39 15.83 -8.20 0.49
N LYS A 40 14.50 -8.32 0.49
CA LYS A 40 13.81 -9.41 -0.19
C LYS A 40 14.00 -9.35 -1.70
N LYS A 41 13.97 -8.16 -2.30
CA LYS A 41 14.22 -7.98 -3.73
C LYS A 41 15.64 -8.37 -4.11
N GLY A 42 16.65 -7.96 -3.33
CA GLY A 42 18.05 -8.36 -3.57
C GLY A 42 18.25 -9.87 -3.45
N MET A 43 17.61 -10.51 -2.46
CA MET A 43 17.68 -11.96 -2.28
C MET A 43 16.94 -12.73 -3.38
N SER A 44 15.82 -12.19 -3.88
CA SER A 44 15.12 -12.74 -5.05
C SER A 44 15.86 -12.49 -6.37
N GLU A 45 16.65 -11.42 -6.49
CA GLU A 45 17.51 -11.16 -7.66
C GLU A 45 18.72 -12.11 -7.70
N GLU A 46 19.28 -12.47 -6.53
CA GLU A 46 20.34 -13.48 -6.40
C GLU A 46 19.83 -14.91 -6.72
N GLU A 47 18.57 -15.21 -6.40
CA GLU A 47 17.94 -16.50 -6.74
C GLU A 47 17.40 -16.55 -8.20
N ALA A 48 17.28 -15.39 -8.87
CA ALA A 48 16.65 -15.25 -10.18
C ALA A 48 17.56 -14.62 -11.25
N GLU A 49 18.73 -15.20 -11.51
CA GLU A 49 19.48 -15.02 -12.78
C GLU A 49 18.71 -15.59 -14.02
N LYS A 50 17.42 -15.25 -14.16
CA LYS A 50 16.68 -15.26 -15.43
C LYS A 50 15.90 -13.96 -15.53
N PRO A 51 16.07 -13.19 -16.63
CA PRO A 51 15.57 -11.83 -16.73
C PRO A 51 14.05 -11.82 -16.83
N ALA A 52 13.36 -11.50 -15.74
CA ALA A 52 11.99 -11.02 -15.79
C ALA A 52 12.05 -9.49 -15.87
N SER A 53 12.15 -8.99 -17.10
CA SER A 53 11.99 -7.58 -17.44
C SER A 53 10.67 -7.07 -16.87
N LYS A 54 10.74 -6.20 -15.85
CA LYS A 54 9.63 -5.30 -15.56
C LYS A 54 9.64 -4.23 -16.64
N ALA A 55 8.94 -4.52 -17.74
CA ALA A 55 8.42 -3.50 -18.62
C ALA A 55 7.41 -2.65 -17.82
N GLN A 56 7.91 -1.60 -17.17
CA GLN A 56 7.07 -0.45 -16.89
C GLN A 56 6.85 0.25 -18.22
N ILE A 57 5.64 0.11 -18.76
CA ILE A 57 5.14 0.98 -19.81
C ILE A 57 4.98 2.35 -19.14
N GLU A 58 5.97 3.21 -19.32
CA GLU A 58 5.83 4.66 -19.21
C GLU A 58 4.64 5.07 -20.09
N ALA A 59 3.52 5.45 -19.47
CA ALA A 59 2.48 6.21 -20.15
C ALA A 59 2.94 7.68 -20.14
N PRO A 60 3.35 8.27 -21.27
CA PRO A 60 3.71 9.67 -21.30
C PRO A 60 2.48 10.53 -21.04
N ALA A 61 2.67 11.51 -20.15
CA ALA A 61 1.72 12.54 -19.82
C ALA A 61 1.12 13.21 -21.06
N LYS A 62 -0.21 13.33 -21.08
CA LYS A 62 -0.94 14.39 -21.78
C LYS A 62 -2.09 14.83 -20.89
N ASP A 63 -1.83 15.88 -20.11
CA ASP A 63 -2.84 16.88 -19.82
C ASP A 63 -3.43 17.39 -21.15
N PRO A 64 -4.75 17.50 -21.23
CA PRO A 64 -5.29 18.85 -21.41
C PRO A 64 -6.43 19.12 -20.43
N SER A 65 -6.15 20.04 -19.51
CA SER A 65 -7.14 20.98 -18.97
C SER A 65 -7.84 21.71 -20.12
N ALA A 66 -9.14 21.47 -20.31
CA ALA A 66 -10.19 22.49 -20.48
C ALA A 66 -11.49 21.86 -21.00
N THR A 67 -12.62 22.31 -20.41
CA THR A 67 -14.01 22.13 -20.90
C THR A 67 -14.56 20.73 -20.57
N GLU A 68 -15.53 20.53 -19.68
CA GLU A 68 -16.83 21.21 -19.68
C GLU A 68 -17.54 20.95 -18.33
N SER A 69 -18.03 22.03 -17.73
CA SER A 69 -18.91 22.04 -16.57
C SER A 69 -20.34 22.17 -17.10
N LYS A 70 -21.23 21.17 -16.90
CA LYS A 70 -22.68 21.41 -16.81
C LYS A 70 -23.48 20.23 -16.25
N THR A 71 -24.03 20.45 -15.07
CA THR A 71 -25.26 19.85 -14.53
C THR A 71 -26.45 20.05 -15.47
N SER A 72 -27.17 18.96 -15.80
CA SER A 72 -28.63 18.90 -16.03
C SER A 72 -28.97 17.47 -16.49
N GLU A 73 -29.72 16.69 -15.69
CA GLU A 73 -31.11 16.29 -15.99
C GLU A 73 -31.27 15.75 -17.44
N THR A 74 -31.54 14.47 -17.68
CA THR A 74 -32.85 13.83 -17.44
C THR A 74 -32.65 12.33 -17.64
N SER A 75 -32.95 11.53 -16.62
CA SER A 75 -33.01 10.07 -16.76
C SER A 75 -34.34 9.72 -17.40
N ASP A 76 -34.36 9.65 -18.73
CA ASP A 76 -35.40 9.02 -19.52
C ASP A 76 -35.12 7.51 -19.51
N SER A 77 -35.77 6.77 -18.60
CA SER A 77 -35.89 5.32 -18.67
C SER A 77 -37.01 4.88 -17.73
N SER A 78 -38.21 4.68 -18.26
CA SER A 78 -38.63 3.33 -18.62
C SER A 78 -40.08 3.37 -19.08
N SER A 79 -40.29 2.90 -20.32
CA SER A 79 -41.51 2.17 -20.66
C SER A 79 -41.69 0.95 -19.77
#